data_AF-A0A6I2ZZN1-F1
#
_entry.id   AF-A0A6I2ZZN1-F1
#
_cell.length_a   1.000
_cell.length_b   1.000
_cell.length_c   1.000
_cell.angle_alpha   90.00
_cell.angle_beta   90.00
_cell.angle_gamma   90.00
#
_symmetry.space_group_name_H-M   'P 1'
#
loop_
_entity.id
_entity.type
_entity.pdbx_description
1 polymer ?
#
loop_
_entity_poly.entity_id
_entity_poly.type
_entity_poly.pdbx_seq_one_letter_code
_entity_poly.pdbx_strand_id
1 'polypeptide(L)' 'MSVVRFIILDMIIDCQTCTMRDISCDDCVVSVLLNITAAPASEISNNQITALSVLSAKGLVPPLRYVN' A
#
# COMPACT_ATOMS: atom_id res chain seq x y z
N MET A 1 6.86 -16.94 17.28
CA MET A 1 5.41 -16.76 17.08
C MET A 1 5.11 -17.19 15.66
N SER A 2 4.71 -18.45 15.49
CA SER A 2 4.46 -19.05 14.17
C SER A 2 3.04 -18.65 13.77
N VAL A 3 2.92 -17.73 12.80
CA VAL A 3 1.64 -17.55 12.11
C VAL A 3 1.43 -18.79 11.25
N VAL A 4 0.40 -19.56 11.60
CA VAL A 4 0.10 -20.86 10.98
C VAL A 4 -0.04 -20.64 9.47
N ARG A 5 0.59 -21.53 8.68
CA ARG A 5 0.66 -21.52 7.20
C ARG A 5 -0.70 -21.45 6.48
N PHE A 6 -1.81 -21.56 7.22
CA PHE A 6 -3.19 -21.45 6.74
C PHE A 6 -3.66 -19.99 6.53
N ILE A 7 -3.01 -18.98 7.15
CA ILE A 7 -3.45 -17.57 7.10
C ILE A 7 -2.96 -16.84 5.83
N ILE A 8 -1.98 -17.38 5.11
CA ILE A 8 -1.35 -16.66 3.98
C ILE A 8 -2.15 -16.80 2.67
N LEU A 9 -3.16 -17.68 2.61
CA LEU A 9 -3.99 -17.85 1.41
C LEU A 9 -5.10 -16.80 1.28
N ASP A 10 -5.58 -16.22 2.39
CA ASP A 10 -6.55 -15.13 2.37
C ASP A 10 -6.43 -14.29 3.66
N MET A 11 -6.07 -13.01 3.52
CA MET A 11 -6.00 -12.06 4.63
C MET A 11 -7.27 -11.20 4.63
N ILE A 12 -8.21 -11.52 5.52
CA ILE A 12 -9.47 -10.78 5.68
C ILE A 12 -9.37 -9.81 6.86
N ILE A 13 -9.60 -8.53 6.59
CA ILE A 13 -9.73 -7.51 7.63
C ILE A 13 -11.23 -7.34 7.94
N ASP A 14 -11.65 -7.75 9.14
CA ASP A 14 -13.00 -7.48 9.64
C ASP A 14 -13.02 -6.18 10.43
N CYS A 15 -13.60 -5.13 9.85
CA CYS A 15 -13.72 -3.86 10.53
C CYS A 15 -14.58 -3.98 11.81
N GLN A 16 -15.54 -4.92 11.91
CA GLN A 16 -16.46 -5.05 13.06
C GLN A 16 -15.76 -5.42 14.36
N THR A 17 -14.63 -6.12 14.26
CA THR A 17 -13.81 -6.55 15.39
C THR A 17 -12.48 -5.80 15.47
N CYS A 18 -12.27 -4.80 14.60
CA CYS A 18 -11.04 -4.02 14.56
C CYS A 18 -10.96 -3.06 15.75
N THR A 19 -9.94 -3.22 16.58
CA THR A 19 -9.70 -2.37 17.77
C THR A 19 -9.40 -0.91 17.43
N MET A 20 -8.95 -0.62 16.21
CA MET A 20 -8.71 0.76 15.75
C MET A 20 -9.97 1.46 15.26
N ARG A 21 -11.11 0.75 15.08
CA ARG A 21 -12.35 1.33 14.52
C ARG A 21 -12.80 2.57 15.29
N ASP A 22 -12.91 2.46 16.61
CA ASP A 22 -13.44 3.55 17.43
C ASP A 22 -12.35 4.53 17.89
N ILE A 23 -11.11 4.33 17.44
CA ILE A 23 -9.95 5.15 17.80
C ILE A 23 -9.56 6.08 16.64
N SER A 24 -9.43 5.52 15.43
CA SER A 24 -8.87 6.24 14.28
C SER A 24 -9.20 5.55 12.94
N CYS A 25 -10.43 5.10 12.73
CA CYS A 25 -10.81 4.44 11.47
C CYS A 25 -10.64 5.38 10.25
N ASP A 26 -10.94 6.67 10.42
CA ASP A 26 -10.87 7.66 9.34
C ASP A 26 -9.43 7.92 8.86
N ASP A 27 -8.42 7.69 9.71
CA ASP A 27 -6.99 7.78 9.38
C ASP A 27 -6.34 6.40 9.17
N CYS A 28 -7.14 5.34 9.11
CA CYS A 28 -6.65 3.99 8.86
C CYS A 28 -6.36 3.77 7.36
N VAL A 29 -5.29 3.02 7.05
CA VAL A 29 -4.96 2.63 5.67
C VAL A 29 -6.09 1.88 4.95
N VAL A 30 -6.96 1.18 5.69
CA VAL A 30 -8.10 0.44 5.13
C VAL A 30 -9.11 1.39 4.47
N SER A 31 -9.32 2.58 5.04
CA SER A 31 -10.21 3.59 4.46
C SER A 31 -9.70 4.06 3.10
N VAL A 32 -8.38 4.18 2.93
CA VAL A 32 -7.77 4.45 1.62
C VAL A 32 -8.04 3.30 0.65
N LEU A 33 -7.80 2.06 1.05
CA LEU A 33 -8.00 0.88 0.19
C LEU A 33 -9.46 0.72 -0.27
N LEU A 34 -10.44 1.02 0.58
CA LEU A 34 -11.86 0.94 0.25
C LEU A 34 -12.34 2.12 -0.59
N ASN A 35 -11.71 3.28 -0.45
CA ASN A 35 -12.08 4.51 -1.17
C ASN A 35 -11.26 4.75 -2.45
N ILE A 36 -10.23 3.93 -2.72
CA ILE A 36 -9.59 3.88 -4.03
C ILE A 36 -10.63 3.31 -5.01
N THR A 37 -11.34 4.21 -5.66
CA THR A 37 -11.86 3.92 -6.99
C THR A 37 -10.65 3.85 -7.91
N ALA A 38 -10.62 2.89 -8.85
CA ALA A 38 -9.50 2.76 -9.78
C ALA A 38 -9.30 4.10 -10.51
N ALA A 39 -8.38 4.92 -10.00
CA ALA A 39 -7.99 6.14 -10.65
C ALA A 39 -7.43 5.74 -12.02
N PRO A 40 -7.67 6.52 -13.08
CA PRO A 40 -6.97 6.29 -14.33
C PRO A 40 -5.49 6.19 -14.01
N ALA A 41 -4.84 5.13 -14.52
CA ALA A 41 -3.43 4.89 -14.24
C ALA A 41 -2.67 6.20 -14.48
N SER A 42 -2.18 6.82 -13.41
CA SER A 42 -1.44 8.06 -13.55
C SER A 42 -0.11 7.67 -14.15
N GLU A 43 0.09 8.03 -15.43
CA GLU A 43 1.31 7.68 -16.14
C GLU A 43 2.48 8.39 -15.47
N ILE A 44 3.40 7.60 -14.90
CA ILE A 44 4.65 8.12 -14.39
C ILE A 44 5.53 8.45 -15.60
N SER A 45 5.79 9.73 -15.81
CA SER A 45 6.62 10.19 -16.93
C SER A 45 8.08 9.73 -16.76
N ASN A 46 8.81 9.61 -17.87
CA ASN A 46 10.24 9.25 -17.88
C ASN A 46 11.11 10.14 -16.97
N ASN A 47 10.79 11.43 -16.86
CA ASN A 47 11.50 12.35 -15.96
C ASN A 47 11.26 12.00 -14.48
N GLN A 48 10.04 11.56 -14.12
CA GLN A 48 9.70 11.13 -12.77
C GLN A 48 10.36 9.79 -12.46
N ILE A 49 10.40 8.84 -13.41
CA ILE A 49 11.16 7.60 -13.26
C ILE A 49 12.64 7.89 -12.97
N THR A 50 13.22 8.83 -13.71
CA THR A 50 14.62 9.25 -13.52
C THR A 50 14.85 9.91 -12.15
N ALA A 51 13.94 10.78 -11.72
CA ALA A 51 14.03 11.39 -10.39
C ALA A 51 13.92 10.34 -9.27
N LEU A 52 12.94 9.44 -9.38
CA LEU A 52 12.70 8.35 -8.42
C LEU A 52 13.87 7.37 -8.37
N SER A 53 14.55 7.10 -9.50
CA SER A 53 15.74 6.24 -9.52
C SER A 53 16.92 6.87 -8.79
N VAL A 54 17.14 8.18 -8.92
CA VAL A 54 18.17 8.91 -8.16
C VAL A 54 17.88 8.86 -6.66
N LEU A 55 16.64 9.11 -6.26
CA LEU A 55 16.22 9.03 -4.86
C LEU A 55 16.41 7.61 -4.30
N SER A 56 16.06 6.59 -5.09
CA SER A 56 16.25 5.19 -4.72
C SER A 56 17.72 4.82 -4.57
N ALA A 57 18.59 5.28 -5.48
CA ALA A 57 20.04 5.05 -5.42
C ALA A 57 20.70 5.68 -4.18
N LYS A 58 20.06 6.70 -3.59
CA LYS A 58 20.47 7.32 -2.32
C LYS A 58 19.79 6.72 -1.09
N GLY A 59 18.93 5.72 -1.27
CA GLY A 59 18.20 5.07 -0.18
C GLY A 59 17.09 5.91 0.44
N LEU A 60 16.65 6.98 -0.26
CA LEU A 60 15.60 7.88 0.23
C LEU A 60 14.19 7.32 -0.01
N VAL A 61 14.03 6.46 -1.02
CA VAL A 61 12.77 5.78 -1.34
C VAL A 61 13.02 4.32 -1.72
N PRO A 62 12.03 3.42 -1.54
CA PRO A 62 12.11 2.06 -2.05
C PRO A 62 12.31 2.01 -3.58
N PRO A 63 12.94 0.95 -4.11
CA PRO A 63 13.07 0.75 -5.56
C PRO A 63 11.72 0.73 -6.28
N LEU A 64 11.67 1.24 -7.51
CA LEU A 64 10.49 1.18 -8.36
C LEU A 64 10.10 -0.28 -8.62
N ARG A 65 8.85 -0.63 -8.28
CA ARG A 65 8.25 -1.97 -8.45
C ARG A 65 7.14 -1.97 -9.50
N TYR A 66 7.23 -1.11 -10.51
CA TYR A 66 6.26 -1.10 -11.59
C TYR A 66 6.55 -2.31 -12.50
N VAL A 67 5.51 -3.05 -12.88
CA VAL A 67 5.57 -4.06 -13.94
C VAL A 67 5.18 -3.36 -15.24
N ASN A 68 6.07 -3.43 -16.22
CA ASN A 68 5.86 -2.85 -17.54
C ASN A 68 4.92 -3.70 -18.39
#